data_AF-A0A380FM40-F1
#
_entry.id   AF-A0A380FM40-F1
#
_cell.length_a   1.000
_cell.length_b   1.000
_cell.length_c   1.000
_cell.angle_alpha   90.00
_cell.angle_beta   90.00
_cell.angle_gamma   90.00
#
_symmetry.space_group_name_H-M   'P 1'
#
loop_
_entity.id
_entity.type
_entity.pdbx_description
1 polymer ?
#
loop_
_entity_poly.entity_id
_entity_poly.type
_entity_poly.pdbx_seq_one_letter_code
_entity_poly.pdbx_strand_id
1 'polypeptide(L)' 'MTFTHDSDVEILNPELKIATVSKGGHLKIRLVANKGRGYALAEQNNTSDLPIGVIPVDSLYSPG' A
#
# COMPACT_ATOMS: atom_id res chain seq x y z
N MET A 1 -7.87 -12.46 -4.11
CA MET A 1 -7.03 -11.31 -4.52
C MET A 1 -5.60 -11.78 -4.42
N THR A 2 -4.82 -11.68 -5.50
CA THR A 2 -3.44 -12.17 -5.52
C THR A 2 -2.51 -10.96 -5.45
N PHE A 3 -1.56 -10.99 -4.52
CA PHE A 3 -0.49 -10.00 -4.48
C PHE A 3 0.67 -10.45 -5.35
N THR A 4 1.30 -9.50 -6.02
CA THR A 4 2.59 -9.69 -6.67
C THR A 4 3.50 -8.64 -6.07
N HIS A 5 4.64 -9.08 -5.57
CA HIS A 5 5.62 -8.23 -4.90
C HIS A 5 7.01 -8.57 -5.42
N ASP A 6 7.95 -7.67 -5.18
CA ASP A 6 9.35 -7.85 -5.53
C ASP A 6 10.01 -8.85 -4.56
N SER A 7 11.15 -9.41 -4.96
CA SER A 7 11.83 -10.49 -4.21
C SER A 7 12.37 -10.08 -2.84
N ASP A 8 12.53 -8.78 -2.60
CA ASP A 8 13.02 -8.18 -1.35
C ASP A 8 11.89 -7.75 -0.40
N VAL A 9 10.63 -8.01 -0.79
CA VAL A 9 9.43 -7.74 0.00
C VAL A 9 8.78 -9.06 0.40
N GLU A 10 8.30 -9.14 1.64
CA GLU A 10 7.51 -10.26 2.13
C GLU A 10 6.21 -9.73 2.77
N ILE A 11 5.08 -10.36 2.45
CA ILE A 11 3.78 -10.03 3.05
C ILE A 11 3.55 -10.98 4.22
N LEU A 12 3.60 -10.46 5.45
CA LEU A 12 3.54 -11.27 6.67
C LEU A 12 2.12 -11.77 7.03
N ASN A 13 1.06 -11.15 6.49
CA ASN A 13 -0.35 -11.47 6.76
C ASN A 13 -1.18 -11.58 5.46
N PRO A 14 -0.90 -12.60 4.62
CA PRO A 14 -1.52 -12.75 3.29
C PRO A 14 -3.04 -12.94 3.31
N GLU A 15 -3.63 -13.34 4.44
CA GLU A 15 -5.05 -13.57 4.65
C GLU A 15 -5.85 -12.30 4.95
N LEU A 16 -5.19 -11.15 5.10
CA LEU A 16 -5.84 -9.88 5.38
C LEU A 16 -6.89 -9.53 4.31
N LYS A 17 -8.15 -9.39 4.73
CA LYS A 17 -9.25 -9.01 3.84
C LYS A 17 -9.17 -7.52 3.48
N ILE A 18 -8.78 -7.23 2.24
CA ILE A 18 -8.66 -5.85 1.73
C ILE A 18 -10.00 -5.29 1.24
N ALA A 19 -10.76 -6.06 0.45
CA ALA A 19 -12.00 -5.61 -0.16
C ALA A 19 -12.93 -6.77 -0.49
N THR A 20 -14.21 -6.45 -0.71
CA THR A 20 -15.18 -7.36 -1.34
C THR A 20 -15.52 -6.81 -2.72
N VAL A 21 -15.35 -7.62 -3.77
CA VAL A 21 -15.64 -7.22 -5.15
C VAL A 21 -16.91 -7.93 -5.60
N SER A 22 -17.91 -7.15 -6.03
CA SER A 22 -19.19 -7.67 -6.53
C SER A 22 -19.01 -8.45 -7.85
N LYS A 23 -20.02 -9.26 -8.19
CA LYS A 23 -20.02 -10.05 -9.43
C LYS A 23 -19.75 -9.16 -10.66
N GLY A 24 -18.75 -9.54 -11.46
CA GLY A 24 -18.31 -8.79 -12.65
C GLY A 24 -17.39 -7.60 -12.37
N GLY A 25 -17.08 -7.30 -11.10
CA GLY A 25 -16.14 -6.25 -10.73
C GLY A 25 -14.68 -6.68 -10.87
N HIS A 26 -13.81 -5.72 -11.12
CA HIS A 26 -12.37 -5.89 -11.14
C HIS A 26 -11.71 -4.83 -10.25
N LEU A 27 -10.77 -5.25 -9.40
CA LEU A 27 -9.99 -4.36 -8.55
C LEU A 27 -8.52 -4.55 -8.87
N LYS A 28 -7.87 -3.49 -9.37
CA LYS A 28 -6.43 -3.45 -9.64
C LYS A 28 -5.82 -2.33 -8.82
N ILE A 29 -4.90 -2.68 -7.94
CA ILE A 29 -4.21 -1.75 -7.04
C ILE A 29 -2.71 -1.86 -7.29
N ARG A 30 -2.02 -0.72 -7.28
CA ARG A 30 -0.57 -0.65 -7.19
C ARG A 30 -0.23 0.03 -5.86
N LEU A 31 0.65 -0.58 -5.10
CA LEU A 31 1.11 -0.08 -3.80
C LEU A 31 2.59 0.27 -3.92
N VAL A 32 3.03 1.26 -3.14
CA VAL A 32 4.44 1.61 -2.98
C VAL A 32 4.76 1.43 -1.50
N ALA A 33 5.78 0.64 -1.18
CA ALA A 33 6.26 0.44 0.17
C ALA A 33 7.69 0.96 0.27
N ASN A 34 8.00 1.62 1.40
CA ASN A 34 9.33 2.16 1.69
C ASN A 34 9.77 1.72 3.09
N LYS A 35 11.08 1.77 3.36
CA LYS A 35 11.61 1.60 4.72
C LYS A 35 11.63 2.96 5.43
N GLY A 36 11.22 2.98 6.69
CA GLY A 36 11.15 4.19 7.50
C GLY A 36 11.24 3.88 9.00
N ARG A 37 10.97 4.88 9.84
CA ARG A 37 10.89 4.74 11.31
C ARG A 37 9.72 5.54 11.85
N GLY A 38 9.11 5.08 12.93
CA GLY A 38 8.00 5.80 13.56
C GLY A 38 6.75 5.78 12.70
N TYR A 39 6.15 6.95 12.55
CA TYR A 39 4.92 7.18 11.81
C TYR A 39 5.09 8.41 10.92
N ALA A 40 4.64 8.32 9.67
CA ALA A 40 4.62 9.42 8.72
C ALA A 40 3.19 9.68 8.25
N LEU A 41 2.78 10.94 8.27
CA LEU A 41 1.47 11.38 7.78
C LEU A 41 1.42 11.35 6.25
N ALA A 42 0.23 11.22 5.69
CA ALA A 42 -0.02 11.23 4.25
C ALA A 42 0.58 12.46 3.56
N GLU A 43 0.53 13.65 4.18
CA GLU A 43 1.15 14.86 3.62
C GLU A 43 2.67 14.71 3.41
N GLN A 44 3.35 13.96 4.28
CA GLN A 44 4.79 13.72 4.15
C GLN A 44 5.11 12.75 3.01
N ASN A 45 4.15 11.92 2.61
CA ASN A 45 4.25 11.03 1.46
C ASN A 45 3.81 11.71 0.16
N ASN A 46 3.22 12.90 0.22
CA ASN A 46 2.75 13.65 -0.93
C ASN A 46 3.89 14.44 -1.61
N THR A 47 4.66 13.77 -2.46
CA THR A 47 5.75 14.41 -3.20
C THR A 47 5.25 15.05 -4.49
N SER A 48 5.97 16.06 -5.01
CA SER A 48 5.67 16.73 -6.29
C SER A 48 5.66 15.78 -7.49
N ASP A 49 6.29 14.62 -7.33
CA ASP A 49 6.58 13.68 -8.42
C ASP A 49 5.53 12.57 -8.49
N LEU A 50 4.53 12.58 -7.59
CA LEU A 50 3.47 11.59 -7.58
C LEU A 50 2.61 11.70 -8.85
N PRO A 51 2.40 10.60 -9.58
CA PRO A 51 1.49 10.57 -10.71
C PRO A 51 0.07 10.95 -10.33
N ILE A 52 -0.66 11.53 -11.28
CA ILE A 52 -2.09 11.80 -11.13
C ILE A 52 -2.84 10.51 -10.81
N GLY A 53 -3.71 10.55 -9.81
CA GLY A 53 -4.51 9.41 -9.35
C GLY A 53 -3.83 8.56 -8.28
N VAL A 54 -2.62 8.91 -7.84
CA VAL A 54 -2.02 8.33 -6.62
C VAL A 54 -2.64 9.00 -5.39
N ILE A 55 -3.00 8.19 -4.41
CA ILE A 55 -3.56 8.64 -3.13
C ILE A 55 -2.50 8.37 -2.05
N PRO A 56 -1.87 9.41 -1.47
CA PRO A 56 -0.97 9.22 -0.36
C PRO A 56 -1.75 8.78 0.88
N VAL A 57 -1.14 7.89 1.66
CA VAL A 57 -1.68 7.36 2.92
C VAL A 57 -0.62 7.48 3.99
N ASP A 58 -1.04 7.45 5.26
CA ASP A 58 -0.11 7.41 6.38
C ASP A 58 0.73 6.12 6.32
N SER A 59 1.95 6.19 6.86
CA SER A 59 2.88 5.06 6.93
C SER A 59 3.27 4.79 8.38
N LEU A 60 2.90 3.60 8.85
CA LEU A 60 3.32 3.08 10.15
C LEU A 60 4.53 2.15 9.95
N TYR A 61 5.70 2.59 10.39
CA TYR A 61 6.95 1.84 10.24
C TYR A 61 7.39 1.11 11.51
N SER A 62 7.04 1.66 12.67
CA SER A 62 7.33 0.99 13.94
C SER A 62 6.39 -0.21 14.09
N PRO A 63 6.92 -1.43 14.27
CA PRO A 63 6.10 -2.52 14.77
C PRO A 63 5.63 -2.09 16.16
N GLY A 64 4.31 -1.98 16.32
CA GLY A 64 3.71 -1.72 17.64
C GLY A 64 4.09 -2.79 18.64
#